data_AF-A0A3E2NJB8-F1
#
_entry.id   AF-A0A3E2NJB8-F1
#
_cell.length_a   1.000
_cell.length_b   1.000
_cell.length_c   1.000
_cell.angle_alpha   90.00
_cell.angle_beta   90.00
_cell.angle_gamma   90.00
#
_symmetry.space_group_name_H-M   'P 1'
#
loop_
_entity.id
_entity.type
_entity.pdbx_description
1 polymer ?
#
loop_
_entity_poly.entity_id
_entity_poly.type
_entity_poly.pdbx_seq_one_letter_code
_entity_poly.pdbx_strand_id
1 'polypeptide(L)'
;EQDAVAAFCLNYEHQIEELGGLDLQLLGIGRTGHIGFNEPGSAPNSGTRLVTLDDLTRRDASRDFGGKQNVPTKAITMGVGTIFKAREIILMAWSAKKAPIVKKAVEGEISGDVPATYLQLSDHVEFVLDEGAASGLTRFDTPWLVKDCVWDNLLKKKAVIWLSGAVNKPILKLTEEDYNNHGMAQLAVEQGPVYNINIDIFNQVQHTITGWPGG
;
A
#
# COMPACT_ATOMS: atom_id res chain seq x y z
N GLU A 1 15.89 30.36 19.07
CA GLU A 1 16.21 29.03 18.49
C GLU A 1 15.11 28.52 17.56
N GLN A 2 13.85 28.46 17.98
CA GLN A 2 12.72 28.12 17.10
C GLN A 2 12.56 29.08 15.90
N ASP A 3 12.73 30.39 16.12
CA ASP A 3 12.66 31.38 15.03
C ASP A 3 13.75 31.18 13.97
N ALA A 4 14.93 30.71 14.39
CA ALA A 4 16.02 30.39 13.47
C ALA A 4 15.69 29.17 12.61
N VAL A 5 15.02 28.17 13.18
CA VAL A 5 14.55 26.99 12.43
C VAL A 5 13.43 27.35 11.47
N ALA A 6 12.48 28.18 11.90
CA ALA A 6 11.40 28.67 11.01
C ALA A 6 11.98 29.47 9.84
N ALA A 7 12.93 30.38 10.11
CA ALA A 7 13.65 31.13 9.08
C ALA A 7 14.43 30.21 8.13
N PHE A 8 15.09 29.18 8.64
CA PHE A 8 15.76 28.17 7.81
C PHE A 8 14.78 27.44 6.89
N CYS A 9 13.64 26.99 7.42
CA CYS A 9 12.63 26.28 6.63
C CYS A 9 12.08 27.17 5.50
N LEU A 10 11.78 28.44 5.81
CA LEU A 10 11.31 29.41 4.81
C LEU A 10 12.38 29.67 3.75
N ASN A 11 13.64 29.85 4.16
CA ASN A 11 14.75 30.06 3.23
C ASN A 11 14.97 28.83 2.33
N TYR A 12 14.76 27.62 2.85
CA TYR A 12 14.85 26.39 2.06
C TYR A 12 13.76 26.32 0.96
N GLU A 13 12.54 26.73 1.27
CA GLU A 13 11.46 26.88 0.27
C GLU A 13 11.83 27.92 -0.79
N HIS A 14 12.33 29.09 -0.38
CA HIS A 14 12.74 30.14 -1.32
C HIS A 14 13.86 29.66 -2.25
N GLN A 15 14.84 28.92 -1.73
CA GLN A 15 15.90 28.36 -2.57
C GLN A 15 15.37 27.39 -3.63
N ILE A 16 14.40 26.56 -3.29
CA ILE A 16 13.74 25.66 -4.25
C ILE A 16 13.06 26.50 -5.35
N GLU A 17 12.30 27.54 -4.96
CA GLU A 17 11.57 28.39 -5.90
C GLU A 17 12.51 29.23 -6.80
N GLU A 18 13.58 29.79 -6.23
CA GLU A 18 14.61 30.56 -6.97
C GLU A 18 15.35 29.72 -8.00
N LEU A 19 15.52 28.42 -7.74
CA LEU A 19 16.12 27.46 -8.66
C LEU A 19 15.12 26.91 -9.70
N GLY A 20 13.85 27.37 -9.68
CA GLY A 20 12.83 26.99 -10.66
C GLY A 20 11.98 25.78 -10.26
N GLY A 21 12.06 25.34 -9.00
CA GLY A 21 11.34 24.20 -8.46
C GLY A 21 12.13 22.88 -8.55
N LEU A 22 11.47 21.79 -8.15
CA LEU A 22 12.05 20.44 -8.21
C LEU A 22 11.64 19.77 -9.52
N ASP A 23 12.60 19.37 -10.35
CA ASP A 23 12.29 18.58 -11.55
C ASP A 23 11.86 17.15 -11.20
N LEU A 24 12.52 16.54 -10.21
CA LEU A 24 12.27 15.16 -9.80
C LEU A 24 12.36 15.03 -8.28
N GLN A 25 11.35 14.43 -7.66
CA GLN A 25 11.33 14.09 -6.25
C GLN A 25 11.28 12.57 -6.05
N LEU A 26 12.36 12.01 -5.51
CA LEU A 26 12.40 10.61 -5.08
C LEU A 26 11.89 10.48 -3.65
N LEU A 27 10.99 9.53 -3.41
CA LEU A 27 10.37 9.27 -2.12
C LEU A 27 10.48 7.78 -1.75
N GLY A 28 10.51 7.54 -0.44
CA GLY A 28 10.16 6.25 0.13
C GLY A 28 8.85 6.37 0.92
N ILE A 29 8.27 5.23 1.29
CA ILE A 29 7.05 5.17 2.11
C ILE A 29 7.30 4.51 3.47
N GLY A 30 6.89 5.21 4.53
CA GLY A 30 6.88 4.70 5.90
C GLY A 30 5.88 3.58 6.12
N ARG A 31 5.97 2.84 7.24
CA ARG A 31 4.95 1.81 7.59
C ARG A 31 3.57 2.42 7.86
N THR A 32 3.54 3.69 8.26
CA THR A 32 2.33 4.51 8.49
C THR A 32 1.88 5.25 7.24
N GLY A 33 2.61 5.14 6.12
CA GLY A 33 2.32 5.85 4.89
C GLY A 33 2.84 7.28 4.86
N HIS A 34 3.71 7.66 5.80
CA HIS A 34 4.42 8.93 5.71
C HIS A 34 5.35 8.97 4.48
N ILE A 35 5.53 10.19 3.96
CA ILE A 35 6.55 10.55 2.96
C ILE A 35 7.42 11.66 3.56
N GLY A 36 8.75 11.51 3.52
CA GLY A 36 9.64 12.28 4.40
C GLY A 36 9.29 12.03 5.87
N PHE A 37 9.20 13.08 6.69
CA PHE A 37 8.65 13.00 8.06
C PHE A 37 7.24 13.59 8.16
N ASN A 38 6.47 13.56 7.07
CA ASN A 38 5.05 13.92 7.11
C ASN A 38 4.25 12.74 7.67
N GLU A 39 4.18 12.67 9.00
CA GLU A 39 3.45 11.64 9.75
C GLU A 39 1.92 11.77 9.59
N PRO A 40 1.14 10.75 9.96
CA PRO A 40 -0.32 10.82 10.02
C PRO A 40 -0.82 12.11 10.71
N GLY A 41 -1.78 12.78 10.06
CA GLY A 41 -2.30 14.10 10.44
C GLY A 41 -1.60 15.29 9.77
N SER A 42 -0.57 15.06 8.96
CA SER A 42 0.09 16.13 8.19
C SER A 42 -0.83 16.73 7.14
N ALA A 43 -0.91 18.07 7.09
CA ALA A 43 -1.74 18.76 6.11
C ALA A 43 -1.19 18.62 4.67
N PRO A 44 -2.07 18.49 3.65
CA PRO A 44 -1.65 18.30 2.26
C PRO A 44 -0.96 19.53 1.67
N ASN A 45 -1.28 20.72 2.16
CA ASN A 45 -0.66 21.99 1.73
C ASN A 45 0.49 22.43 2.65
N SER A 46 1.04 21.54 3.47
CA SER A 46 2.12 21.87 4.39
C SER A 46 3.41 22.22 3.65
N GLY A 47 4.12 23.24 4.12
CA GLY A 47 5.49 23.56 3.70
C GLY A 47 6.55 22.88 4.56
N THR A 48 7.82 23.16 4.25
CA THR A 48 8.98 22.73 5.05
C THR A 48 8.85 23.22 6.48
N ARG A 49 9.02 22.32 7.45
CA ARG A 49 8.83 22.62 8.87
C ARG A 49 9.62 21.69 9.78
N LEU A 50 9.79 22.13 11.02
CA LEU A 50 10.21 21.26 12.13
C LEU A 50 9.03 20.40 12.57
N VAL A 51 9.25 19.09 12.64
CA VAL A 51 8.27 18.12 13.15
C VAL A 51 8.84 17.36 14.34
N THR A 52 7.96 16.93 15.24
CA THR A 52 8.29 15.95 16.28
C THR A 52 8.14 14.56 15.67
N LEU A 53 9.16 13.72 15.81
CA LEU A 53 9.14 12.37 15.25
C LEU A 53 8.22 11.46 16.06
N ASP A 54 7.39 10.68 15.35
CA ASP A 54 6.52 9.69 15.97
C ASP A 54 7.33 8.59 16.66
N ASP A 55 6.72 8.00 17.68
CA ASP A 55 7.33 6.97 18.50
C ASP A 55 7.66 5.69 17.69
N LEU A 56 6.87 5.38 16.65
CA LEU A 56 7.13 4.30 15.69
C LEU A 56 8.30 4.65 14.77
N THR A 57 8.34 5.86 14.22
CA THR A 57 9.44 6.32 13.36
C THR A 57 10.77 6.27 14.09
N ARG A 58 10.79 6.64 15.38
CA ARG A 58 11.98 6.50 16.23
C ARG A 58 12.35 5.05 16.52
N ARG A 59 11.38 4.13 16.61
CA ARG A 59 11.66 2.70 16.75
C ARG A 59 12.24 2.11 15.47
N ASP A 60 11.68 2.48 14.32
CA ASP A 60 12.15 2.01 13.01
C ASP A 60 13.60 2.46 12.75
N ALA A 61 13.96 3.70 13.13
CA ALA A 61 15.33 4.21 13.02
C ALA A 61 16.28 3.72 14.13
N SER A 62 15.78 3.13 15.22
CA SER A 62 16.58 2.86 16.43
C SER A 62 17.83 2.02 16.18
N ARG A 63 17.77 1.09 15.23
CA ARG A 63 18.90 0.23 14.86
C ARG A 63 20.08 1.05 14.34
N ASP A 64 19.81 2.09 13.56
CA ASP A 64 20.84 2.93 12.92
C ASP A 64 21.52 3.87 13.91
N PHE A 65 20.83 4.19 15.01
CA PHE A 65 21.33 5.07 16.08
C PHE A 65 21.86 4.30 17.31
N GLY A 66 21.90 2.96 17.27
CA GLY A 66 22.34 2.14 18.41
C GLY A 66 21.39 2.19 19.62
N GLY A 67 20.11 2.48 19.39
CA GLY A 67 19.06 2.53 20.41
C GLY A 67 18.11 3.73 20.23
N LYS A 68 16.83 3.54 20.59
CA LYS A 68 15.78 4.57 20.45
C LYS A 68 16.11 5.87 21.19
N GLN A 69 16.78 5.77 22.33
CA GLN A 69 17.21 6.92 23.14
C GLN A 69 18.19 7.85 22.42
N ASN A 70 18.92 7.32 21.42
CA ASN A 70 19.87 8.09 20.62
C ASN A 70 19.22 8.69 19.36
N VAL A 71 18.00 8.28 19.03
CA VAL A 71 17.26 8.81 17.87
C VAL A 71 16.75 10.21 18.23
N PRO A 72 17.03 11.24 17.42
CA PRO A 72 16.50 12.59 17.60
C PRO A 72 14.98 12.58 17.82
N THR A 73 14.49 13.54 18.59
CA THR A 73 13.04 13.68 18.84
C THR A 73 12.35 14.58 17.81
N LYS A 74 13.12 15.34 17.03
CA LYS A 74 12.63 16.26 16.02
C LYS A 74 13.44 16.13 14.74
N ALA A 75 12.82 16.48 13.62
CA ALA A 75 13.47 16.58 12.32
C ALA A 75 12.89 17.75 11.53
N ILE A 76 13.66 18.30 10.60
CA ILE A 76 13.14 19.20 9.57
C ILE A 76 12.75 18.33 8.38
N THR A 77 11.58 18.57 7.82
CA THR A 77 11.08 17.84 6.64
C THR A 77 10.48 18.81 5.65
N MET A 78 10.65 18.52 4.36
CA MET A 78 9.80 19.12 3.33
C MET A 78 8.35 18.73 3.60
N GLY A 79 7.45 19.70 3.45
CA GLY A 79 6.03 19.46 3.61
C GLY A 79 5.43 18.73 2.41
N VAL A 80 4.20 18.24 2.58
CA VAL A 80 3.48 17.57 1.48
C VAL A 80 3.29 18.55 0.33
N GLY A 81 2.90 19.80 0.60
CA GLY A 81 2.70 20.81 -0.43
C GLY A 81 3.98 21.10 -1.23
N THR A 82 5.14 21.11 -0.55
CA THR A 82 6.44 21.29 -1.20
C THR A 82 6.78 20.11 -2.12
N ILE A 83 6.58 18.88 -1.63
CA ILE A 83 6.77 17.65 -2.42
C ILE A 83 5.90 17.66 -3.68
N PHE A 84 4.65 18.12 -3.54
CA PHE A 84 3.68 18.22 -4.64
C PHE A 84 4.04 19.21 -5.74
N LYS A 85 4.88 20.21 -5.45
CA LYS A 85 5.35 21.17 -6.45
C LYS A 85 6.40 20.58 -7.40
N ALA A 86 6.90 19.36 -7.14
CA ALA A 86 7.84 18.71 -8.03
C ALA A 86 7.16 18.37 -9.37
N ARG A 87 7.89 18.50 -10.47
CA ARG A 87 7.37 18.19 -11.81
C ARG A 87 7.09 16.70 -11.99
N GLU A 88 7.93 15.86 -11.42
CA GLU A 88 7.76 14.41 -11.39
C GLU A 88 8.07 13.87 -9.98
N ILE A 89 7.29 12.90 -9.52
CA ILE A 89 7.47 12.24 -8.22
C ILE A 89 7.59 10.74 -8.44
N ILE A 90 8.64 10.12 -7.89
CA ILE A 90 8.77 8.66 -7.89
C ILE A 90 8.79 8.18 -6.45
N LEU A 91 7.81 7.36 -6.08
CA LEU A 91 7.76 6.68 -4.79
C LEU A 91 8.21 5.23 -4.96
N MET A 92 9.21 4.85 -4.18
CA MET A 92 9.78 3.50 -4.22
C MET A 92 9.49 2.72 -2.92
N ALA A 93 9.13 1.45 -3.05
CA ALA A 93 8.94 0.56 -1.90
C ALA A 93 9.30 -0.89 -2.20
N TRP A 94 9.88 -1.56 -1.20
CA TRP A 94 10.30 -2.96 -1.29
C TRP A 94 9.81 -3.77 -0.10
N SER A 95 9.74 -5.09 -0.26
CA SER A 95 9.31 -6.09 0.72
C SER A 95 7.80 -6.20 0.91
N ALA A 96 7.33 -7.43 1.10
CA ALA A 96 5.95 -7.77 1.49
C ALA A 96 5.46 -7.04 2.76
N LYS A 97 6.36 -6.60 3.63
CA LYS A 97 6.01 -5.78 4.81
C LYS A 97 5.38 -4.43 4.43
N LYS A 98 5.62 -3.94 3.22
CA LYS A 98 5.05 -2.68 2.70
C LYS A 98 3.72 -2.88 1.97
N ALA A 99 3.35 -4.11 1.61
CA ALA A 99 2.16 -4.38 0.83
C ALA A 99 0.86 -3.75 1.39
N PRO A 100 0.56 -3.84 2.70
CA PRO A 100 -0.66 -3.24 3.23
C PRO A 100 -0.69 -1.72 3.11
N ILE A 101 0.46 -1.05 3.31
CA ILE A 101 0.52 0.42 3.26
C ILE A 101 0.58 0.95 1.84
N VAL A 102 1.23 0.22 0.92
CA VAL A 102 1.21 0.51 -0.52
C VAL A 102 -0.21 0.39 -1.05
N LYS A 103 -0.94 -0.67 -0.69
CA LYS A 103 -2.35 -0.82 -1.07
C LYS A 103 -3.18 0.39 -0.63
N LYS A 104 -3.04 0.82 0.64
CA LYS A 104 -3.74 2.00 1.13
C LYS A 104 -3.35 3.27 0.36
N ALA A 105 -2.07 3.47 0.09
CA ALA A 105 -1.57 4.65 -0.61
C ALA A 105 -2.08 4.74 -2.06
N VAL A 106 -2.22 3.60 -2.75
CA VAL A 106 -2.59 3.55 -4.18
C VAL A 106 -4.09 3.37 -4.41
N GLU A 107 -4.77 2.55 -3.60
CA GLU A 107 -6.16 2.12 -3.82
C GLU A 107 -7.12 2.57 -2.71
N GLY A 108 -6.61 3.17 -1.63
CA GLY A 108 -7.41 3.64 -0.49
C GLY A 108 -7.92 5.07 -0.67
N GLU A 109 -8.86 5.46 0.18
CA GLU A 109 -9.36 6.84 0.23
C GLU A 109 -8.24 7.83 0.61
N ILE A 110 -8.28 9.01 0.00
CA ILE A 110 -7.35 10.10 0.30
C ILE A 110 -7.59 10.60 1.72
N SER A 111 -6.58 10.47 2.59
CA SER A 111 -6.68 10.83 4.00
C SER A 111 -5.35 11.31 4.57
N GLY A 112 -5.42 12.25 5.51
CA GLY A 112 -4.25 12.68 6.29
C GLY A 112 -3.70 11.60 7.21
N ASP A 113 -4.46 10.54 7.49
CA ASP A 113 -3.97 9.39 8.26
C ASP A 113 -2.91 8.58 7.50
N VAL A 114 -2.92 8.65 6.17
CA VAL A 114 -1.94 8.01 5.28
C VAL A 114 -1.47 9.05 4.27
N PRO A 115 -0.49 9.90 4.61
CA PRO A 115 -0.10 11.04 3.77
C PRO A 115 0.33 10.68 2.34
N ALA A 116 0.85 9.47 2.10
CA ALA A 116 1.15 8.97 0.76
C ALA A 116 -0.11 8.87 -0.14
N THR A 117 -1.31 8.78 0.42
CA THR A 117 -2.57 8.80 -0.36
C THR A 117 -2.79 10.12 -1.06
N TYR A 118 -2.23 11.22 -0.54
CA TYR A 118 -2.33 12.49 -1.24
C TYR A 118 -1.79 12.38 -2.66
N LEU A 119 -0.74 11.56 -2.88
CA LEU A 119 -0.08 11.42 -4.19
C LEU A 119 -1.05 10.99 -5.31
N GLN A 120 -2.20 10.40 -4.97
CA GLN A 120 -3.27 10.13 -5.94
C GLN A 120 -3.87 11.39 -6.60
N LEU A 121 -3.64 12.58 -6.03
CA LEU A 121 -4.10 13.87 -6.56
C LEU A 121 -3.18 14.44 -7.64
N SER A 122 -2.03 13.83 -7.91
CA SER A 122 -1.09 14.29 -8.93
C SER A 122 -1.03 13.30 -10.09
N ASP A 123 -1.08 13.83 -11.32
CA ASP A 123 -0.93 13.05 -12.55
C ASP A 123 0.54 12.69 -12.86
N HIS A 124 1.49 13.22 -12.09
CA HIS A 124 2.94 13.09 -12.29
C HIS A 124 3.59 12.28 -11.16
N VAL A 125 3.01 11.11 -10.86
CA VAL A 125 3.52 10.21 -9.82
C VAL A 125 3.68 8.80 -10.37
N GLU A 126 4.86 8.24 -10.15
CA GLU A 126 5.16 6.83 -10.43
C GLU A 126 5.45 6.06 -9.15
N PHE A 127 4.84 4.89 -8.99
CA PHE A 127 5.13 3.94 -7.92
C PHE A 127 6.00 2.81 -8.44
N VAL A 128 7.24 2.72 -7.96
CA VAL A 128 8.19 1.65 -8.32
C VAL A 128 8.28 0.65 -7.16
N LEU A 129 7.79 -0.57 -7.40
CA LEU A 129 7.57 -1.58 -6.37
C LEU A 129 8.23 -2.91 -6.74
N ASP A 130 8.72 -3.65 -5.75
CA ASP A 130 8.99 -5.08 -5.94
C ASP A 130 7.70 -5.92 -5.83
N GLU A 131 7.77 -7.18 -6.25
CA GLU A 131 6.62 -8.11 -6.18
C GLU A 131 6.07 -8.23 -4.75
N GLY A 132 6.97 -8.18 -3.75
CA GLY A 132 6.59 -8.20 -2.35
C GLY A 132 5.70 -7.02 -1.97
N ALA A 133 6.15 -5.80 -2.21
CA ALA A 133 5.41 -4.57 -1.89
C ALA A 133 4.14 -4.42 -2.74
N ALA A 134 4.13 -4.96 -3.97
CA ALA A 134 2.95 -4.95 -4.85
C ALA A 134 1.92 -6.03 -4.50
N SER A 135 2.28 -7.07 -3.73
CA SER A 135 1.46 -8.27 -3.51
C SER A 135 0.05 -8.02 -2.93
N GLY A 136 -0.17 -6.89 -2.26
CA GLY A 136 -1.47 -6.52 -1.68
C GLY A 136 -2.38 -5.72 -2.62
N LEU A 137 -1.84 -5.18 -3.72
CA LEU A 137 -2.62 -4.43 -4.70
C LEU A 137 -3.64 -5.36 -5.37
N THR A 138 -4.84 -4.85 -5.64
CA THR A 138 -5.97 -5.61 -6.17
C THR A 138 -5.61 -6.32 -7.48
N ARG A 139 -4.81 -5.70 -8.35
CA ARG A 139 -4.37 -6.31 -9.62
C ARG A 139 -3.43 -7.52 -9.46
N PHE A 140 -2.78 -7.67 -8.31
CA PHE A 140 -1.88 -8.80 -8.00
C PHE A 140 -2.52 -9.79 -7.04
N ASP A 141 -3.26 -9.31 -6.04
CA ASP A 141 -3.89 -10.16 -5.03
C ASP A 141 -5.17 -10.82 -5.56
N THR A 142 -6.06 -10.03 -6.17
CA THR A 142 -7.36 -10.46 -6.68
C THR A 142 -7.53 -10.02 -8.13
N PRO A 143 -6.67 -10.49 -9.05
CA PRO A 143 -6.59 -9.98 -10.42
C PRO A 143 -7.92 -10.07 -11.19
N TRP A 144 -8.76 -11.06 -10.87
CA TRP A 144 -10.07 -11.28 -11.48
C TRP A 144 -11.06 -10.13 -11.25
N LEU A 145 -10.81 -9.23 -10.30
CA LEU A 145 -11.65 -8.06 -10.09
C LEU A 145 -11.40 -6.94 -11.11
N VAL A 146 -10.26 -6.95 -11.80
CA VAL A 146 -9.80 -5.81 -12.62
C VAL A 146 -9.30 -6.21 -14.01
N LYS A 147 -9.14 -7.50 -14.30
CA LYS A 147 -8.71 -7.99 -15.60
C LYS A 147 -9.12 -9.45 -15.82
N ASP A 148 -9.14 -9.84 -17.08
CA ASP A 148 -9.20 -11.26 -17.46
C ASP A 148 -7.94 -11.99 -16.99
N CYS A 149 -8.14 -13.24 -16.59
CA CYS A 149 -7.13 -14.09 -16.00
C CYS A 149 -6.93 -15.38 -16.82
N VAL A 150 -5.70 -15.88 -16.80
CA VAL A 150 -5.42 -17.26 -17.21
C VAL A 150 -5.58 -18.14 -15.96
N TRP A 151 -6.57 -19.02 -15.99
CA TRP A 151 -7.00 -19.78 -14.80
C TRP A 151 -6.19 -21.07 -14.60
N ASP A 152 -5.04 -20.95 -13.94
CA ASP A 152 -4.34 -22.12 -13.41
C ASP A 152 -4.99 -22.64 -12.10
N ASN A 153 -4.56 -23.81 -11.64
CA ASN A 153 -5.13 -24.43 -10.44
C ASN A 153 -4.88 -23.59 -9.16
N LEU A 154 -3.77 -22.86 -9.08
CA LEU A 154 -3.45 -22.05 -7.90
C LEU A 154 -4.37 -20.82 -7.84
N LEU A 155 -4.57 -20.13 -8.96
CA LEU A 155 -5.41 -18.96 -9.06
C LEU A 155 -6.89 -19.31 -8.85
N LYS A 156 -7.36 -20.42 -9.44
CA LYS A 156 -8.71 -20.95 -9.18
C LYS A 156 -8.92 -21.22 -7.69
N LYS A 157 -8.01 -21.96 -7.05
CA LYS A 157 -8.09 -22.27 -5.63
C LYS A 157 -8.11 -20.99 -4.78
N LYS A 158 -7.22 -20.03 -5.06
CA LYS A 158 -7.17 -18.74 -4.36
C LYS A 158 -8.49 -17.98 -4.50
N ALA A 159 -9.01 -17.85 -5.72
CA ALA A 159 -10.21 -17.08 -6.01
C ALA A 159 -11.46 -17.67 -5.35
N VAL A 160 -11.64 -19.00 -5.39
CA VAL A 160 -12.80 -19.67 -4.79
C VAL A 160 -12.76 -19.61 -3.26
N ILE A 161 -11.58 -19.77 -2.64
CA ILE A 161 -11.40 -19.59 -1.18
C ILE A 161 -11.71 -18.14 -0.79
N TRP A 162 -11.19 -17.17 -1.56
CA TRP A 162 -11.47 -15.76 -1.35
C TRP A 162 -12.98 -15.47 -1.46
N LEU A 163 -13.64 -15.98 -2.49
CA LEU A 163 -15.08 -15.79 -2.70
C LEU A 163 -15.90 -16.37 -1.55
N SER A 164 -15.57 -17.59 -1.10
CA SER A 164 -16.18 -18.23 0.08
C SER A 164 -16.12 -17.33 1.32
N GLY A 165 -14.98 -16.70 1.56
CA GLY A 165 -14.82 -15.72 2.65
C GLY A 165 -15.61 -14.43 2.41
N ALA A 166 -15.58 -13.89 1.19
CA ALA A 166 -16.25 -12.64 0.83
C ALA A 166 -17.78 -12.71 0.99
N VAL A 167 -18.41 -13.82 0.57
CA VAL A 167 -19.87 -14.02 0.72
C VAL A 167 -20.26 -14.74 2.01
N ASN A 168 -19.29 -15.11 2.84
CA ASN A 168 -19.49 -15.88 4.07
C ASN A 168 -20.32 -17.17 3.86
N LYS A 169 -20.00 -17.93 2.80
CA LYS A 169 -20.64 -19.21 2.46
C LYS A 169 -19.57 -20.30 2.36
N PRO A 170 -19.86 -21.55 2.77
CA PRO A 170 -18.98 -22.68 2.45
C PRO A 170 -18.77 -22.83 0.95
N ILE A 171 -17.58 -23.29 0.51
CA ILE A 171 -17.22 -23.47 -0.91
C ILE A 171 -18.30 -24.22 -1.68
N LEU A 172 -18.83 -25.31 -1.13
CA LEU A 172 -19.85 -26.14 -1.79
C LEU A 172 -21.23 -25.46 -1.95
N LYS A 173 -21.45 -24.30 -1.31
CA LYS A 173 -22.69 -23.52 -1.39
C LYS A 173 -22.56 -22.28 -2.29
N LEU A 174 -21.40 -22.06 -2.91
CA LEU A 174 -21.21 -20.96 -3.84
C LEU A 174 -22.03 -21.20 -5.12
N THR A 175 -22.71 -20.16 -5.60
CA THR A 175 -23.57 -20.22 -6.79
C THR A 175 -22.92 -19.51 -7.99
N GLU A 176 -23.46 -19.73 -9.18
CA GLU A 176 -23.10 -18.94 -10.39
C GLU A 176 -23.25 -17.43 -10.16
N GLU A 177 -24.29 -17.02 -9.44
CA GLU A 177 -24.52 -15.62 -9.07
C GLU A 177 -23.39 -15.07 -8.18
N ASP A 178 -22.89 -15.87 -7.23
CA ASP A 178 -21.77 -15.46 -6.38
C ASP A 178 -20.51 -15.19 -7.24
N TYR A 179 -20.21 -16.04 -8.21
CA TYR A 179 -19.05 -15.85 -9.11
C TYR A 179 -19.24 -14.62 -9.99
N ASN A 180 -20.41 -14.47 -10.60
CA ASN A 180 -20.70 -13.37 -11.53
C ASN A 180 -20.65 -12.00 -10.84
N ASN A 181 -21.19 -11.89 -9.62
CA ASN A 181 -21.22 -10.64 -8.87
C ASN A 181 -19.86 -10.24 -8.27
N HIS A 182 -18.83 -11.09 -8.39
CA HIS A 182 -17.50 -10.85 -7.82
C HIS A 182 -16.37 -10.97 -8.87
N GLY A 183 -16.66 -10.64 -10.12
CA GLY A 183 -15.65 -10.57 -11.19
C GLY A 183 -15.14 -11.94 -11.67
N MET A 184 -15.77 -13.04 -11.27
CA MET A 184 -15.35 -14.40 -11.61
C MET A 184 -16.20 -15.04 -12.73
N ALA A 185 -16.95 -14.23 -13.50
CA ALA A 185 -17.77 -14.70 -14.60
C ALA A 185 -16.93 -15.45 -15.68
N GLN A 186 -15.74 -14.93 -16.00
CA GLN A 186 -14.82 -15.58 -16.95
C GLN A 186 -14.46 -17.00 -16.50
N LEU A 187 -14.23 -17.22 -15.21
CA LEU A 187 -13.89 -18.54 -14.68
C LEU A 187 -15.02 -19.55 -14.91
N ALA A 188 -16.26 -19.16 -14.62
CA ALA A 188 -17.43 -20.01 -14.82
C ALA A 188 -17.65 -20.35 -16.32
N VAL A 189 -17.39 -19.39 -17.21
CA VAL A 189 -17.53 -19.60 -18.67
C VAL A 189 -16.44 -20.53 -19.22
N GLU A 190 -15.19 -20.37 -18.79
CA GLU A 190 -14.05 -21.10 -19.38
C GLU A 190 -13.83 -22.50 -18.79
N GLN A 191 -14.08 -22.67 -17.48
CA GLN A 191 -13.71 -23.89 -16.76
C GLN A 191 -14.91 -24.81 -16.49
N GLY A 192 -16.10 -24.40 -16.94
CA GLY A 192 -17.34 -25.16 -16.82
C GLY A 192 -18.14 -24.83 -15.56
N PRO A 193 -19.18 -25.63 -15.26
CA PRO A 193 -20.16 -25.31 -14.23
C PRO A 193 -19.52 -25.02 -12.87
N VAL A 194 -19.96 -23.97 -12.19
CA VAL A 194 -19.46 -23.58 -10.85
C VAL A 194 -19.54 -24.74 -9.85
N TYR A 195 -20.54 -25.60 -9.97
CA TYR A 195 -20.67 -26.81 -9.16
C TYR A 195 -19.44 -27.72 -9.22
N ASN A 196 -18.90 -27.96 -10.43
CA ASN A 196 -17.74 -28.82 -10.62
C ASN A 196 -16.48 -28.15 -10.07
N ILE A 197 -16.34 -26.84 -10.27
CA ILE A 197 -15.24 -26.04 -9.74
C ILE A 197 -15.23 -26.10 -8.21
N ASN A 198 -16.40 -25.91 -7.57
CA ASN A 198 -16.53 -25.96 -6.12
C ASN A 198 -16.12 -27.33 -5.55
N ILE A 199 -16.53 -28.43 -6.18
CA ILE A 199 -16.15 -29.78 -5.76
C ILE A 199 -14.64 -30.00 -5.88
N ASP A 200 -14.05 -29.63 -7.01
CA ASP A 200 -12.61 -29.76 -7.23
C ASP A 200 -11.81 -29.00 -6.17
N ILE A 201 -12.12 -27.72 -5.97
CA ILE A 201 -11.43 -26.90 -4.97
C ILE A 201 -11.69 -27.39 -3.55
N PHE A 202 -12.91 -27.81 -3.22
CA PHE A 202 -13.23 -28.38 -1.90
C PHE A 202 -12.38 -29.62 -1.61
N ASN A 203 -12.27 -30.56 -2.56
CA ASN A 203 -11.45 -31.76 -2.42
C ASN A 203 -9.97 -31.42 -2.22
N GLN A 204 -9.46 -30.46 -2.99
CA GLN A 204 -8.07 -29.98 -2.83
C GLN A 204 -7.81 -29.33 -1.45
N VAL A 205 -8.79 -28.63 -0.88
CA VAL A 205 -8.67 -28.06 0.48
C VAL A 205 -8.78 -29.17 1.52
N GLN A 206 -9.75 -30.07 1.41
CA GLN A 206 -9.93 -31.19 2.32
C GLN A 206 -8.67 -32.06 2.42
N HIS A 207 -8.00 -32.34 1.30
CA HIS A 207 -6.77 -33.13 1.28
C HIS A 207 -5.57 -32.46 1.98
N THR A 208 -5.64 -31.15 2.26
CA THR A 208 -4.62 -30.46 3.06
C THR A 208 -4.88 -30.56 4.57
N ILE A 209 -6.08 -31.00 4.98
CA ILE A 209 -6.42 -31.19 6.39
C ILE A 209 -5.91 -32.56 6.82
N THR A 210 -4.75 -32.60 7.46
CA THR A 210 -4.24 -33.83 8.09
C THR A 210 -4.81 -33.96 9.50
N GLY A 211 -5.40 -35.11 9.81
CA GLY A 211 -6.03 -35.40 11.11
C GLY A 211 -5.07 -35.69 12.28
N TRP A 212 -3.82 -35.24 12.23
CA TRP A 212 -2.92 -35.36 13.37
C TRP A 212 -3.21 -34.21 14.34
N PRO A 213 -3.68 -34.49 15.58
CA PRO A 213 -3.63 -33.48 16.62
C PRO A 213 -2.16 -33.18 16.86
N GLY A 214 -1.73 -31.96 16.54
CA GLY A 214 -0.41 -31.48 16.96
C GLY A 214 -0.32 -31.62 18.48
N GLY A 215 0.66 -32.40 18.94
CA GLY A 215 1.05 -32.49 20.35
C GLY A 215 1.69 -31.21 20.87
#